data_AF-A0AAW0CMK7-F1
#
_entry.id   AF-A0AAW0CMK7-F1
#
_cell.length_a   1.000
_cell.length_b   1.000
_cell.length_c   1.000
_cell.angle_alpha   90.00
_cell.angle_beta   90.00
_cell.angle_gamma   90.00
#
_symmetry.space_group_name_H-M   'P 1'
#
loop_
_entity.id
_entity.type
_entity.pdbx_description
1 polymer ?
#
loop_
_entity_poly.entity_id
_entity_poly.type
_entity_poly.pdbx_seq_one_letter_code
_entity_poly.pdbx_strand_id
1 'polypeptide(L)'
;MSAYKSFAVVGGGLVGLPIVSALAAKNASVILLSRPGSSPKTVPPGVPVITVDFQDANAIAKVLQAHNVDVVLSTVATFAVAVQTTLVDASKIAGIKLFVPSEYGLPTEGHSEGPLGHKAEIAKQLKSANIPSTRIYVRCTDHTHHGLLIFRQTGIFTDVLPWLLNIGGKTQLVGQGERKFSLTAVPDIAGFVAHVLTTSPASELEDRVLRLEGERITLNEIAAQFNLKPEYVETITDGEHAQFKEALMRVIEEGKGSTGWDVSRNAEGTGSDAAGGGNALWPGHCWLTAKEVHKL
;
A
#
# COMPACT_ATOMS: atom_id res chain seq x y z
N MET A 1 -17.46 5.03 19.28
CA MET A 1 -17.46 3.58 19.00
C MET A 1 -17.18 3.41 17.52
N SER A 2 -16.37 2.42 17.11
CA SER A 2 -16.11 2.21 15.68
C SER A 2 -17.38 1.82 14.93
N ALA A 3 -17.48 2.34 13.71
CA ALA A 3 -18.56 2.06 12.79
C ALA A 3 -18.47 0.67 12.12
N TYR A 4 -17.31 0.02 12.18
CA TYR A 4 -17.00 -1.18 11.40
C TYR A 4 -16.52 -2.33 12.28
N LYS A 5 -17.06 -3.53 12.05
CA LYS A 5 -16.77 -4.72 12.86
C LYS A 5 -16.42 -5.95 12.02
N SER A 6 -16.86 -6.00 10.76
CA SER A 6 -16.63 -7.13 9.86
C SER A 6 -15.90 -6.72 8.58
N PHE A 7 -14.86 -7.47 8.23
CA PHE A 7 -13.89 -7.12 7.21
C PHE A 7 -13.66 -8.28 6.24
N ALA A 8 -13.62 -7.98 4.94
CA ALA A 8 -13.08 -8.89 3.94
C ALA A 8 -11.77 -8.33 3.39
N VAL A 9 -10.68 -9.05 3.60
CA VAL A 9 -9.38 -8.71 3.00
C VAL A 9 -9.21 -9.53 1.72
N VAL A 10 -8.93 -8.85 0.61
CA VAL A 10 -8.73 -9.48 -0.69
C VAL A 10 -7.24 -9.53 -1.01
N GLY A 11 -6.72 -10.75 -1.17
CA GLY A 11 -5.31 -11.01 -1.40
C GLY A 11 -4.52 -11.18 -0.09
N GLY A 12 -3.78 -12.30 0.03
CA GLY A 12 -2.96 -12.61 1.20
C GLY A 12 -1.47 -12.33 1.00
N GLY A 13 -1.13 -11.27 0.26
CA GLY A 13 0.26 -10.93 -0.05
C GLY A 13 0.99 -10.23 1.10
N LEU A 14 2.05 -9.49 0.74
CA LEU A 14 2.91 -8.74 1.66
C LEU A 14 2.14 -7.82 2.62
N VAL A 15 1.05 -7.19 2.17
CA VAL A 15 0.25 -6.27 2.99
C VAL A 15 -1.00 -6.95 3.58
N GLY A 16 -1.65 -7.83 2.80
CA GLY A 16 -2.94 -8.42 3.17
C GLY A 16 -2.91 -9.34 4.40
N LEU A 17 -1.96 -10.28 4.48
CA LEU A 17 -1.87 -11.17 5.64
C LEU A 17 -1.53 -10.44 6.95
N PRO A 18 -0.60 -9.47 6.95
CA PRO A 18 -0.39 -8.60 8.11
C PRO A 18 -1.65 -7.86 8.55
N ILE A 19 -2.42 -7.28 7.61
CA ILE A 19 -3.70 -6.63 7.93
C ILE A 19 -4.69 -7.62 8.55
N VAL A 20 -4.84 -8.81 7.96
CA VAL A 20 -5.69 -9.88 8.52
C VAL A 20 -5.30 -10.19 9.96
N SER A 21 -4.00 -10.32 10.22
CA SER A 21 -3.46 -10.61 11.55
C SER A 21 -3.75 -9.48 12.53
N ALA A 22 -3.55 -8.23 12.12
CA ALA A 22 -3.80 -7.05 12.95
C ALA A 22 -5.31 -6.86 13.26
N LEU A 23 -6.19 -7.12 12.30
CA LEU A 23 -7.65 -7.11 12.52
C LEU A 23 -8.08 -8.23 13.47
N ALA A 24 -7.59 -9.45 13.27
CA ALA A 24 -7.90 -10.58 14.15
C ALA A 24 -7.42 -10.33 15.59
N ALA A 25 -6.24 -9.72 15.78
CA ALA A 25 -5.72 -9.36 17.10
C ALA A 25 -6.59 -8.31 17.83
N LYS A 26 -7.43 -7.57 17.10
CA LYS A 26 -8.42 -6.65 17.66
C LYS A 26 -9.80 -7.29 17.89
N ASN A 27 -9.90 -8.60 17.74
CA ASN A 27 -11.16 -9.36 17.80
C ASN A 27 -12.21 -8.89 16.77
N ALA A 28 -11.75 -8.35 15.63
CA ALA A 28 -12.63 -8.04 14.51
C ALA A 28 -13.02 -9.31 13.75
N SER A 29 -14.22 -9.35 13.19
CA SER A 29 -14.62 -10.42 12.26
C SER A 29 -13.88 -10.19 10.95
N VAL A 30 -13.02 -11.12 10.53
CA VAL A 30 -12.24 -10.99 9.30
C VAL A 30 -12.30 -12.28 8.48
N ILE A 31 -12.48 -12.14 7.18
CA ILE A 31 -12.33 -13.20 6.19
C ILE A 31 -11.23 -12.82 5.18
N LEU A 32 -10.51 -13.82 4.69
CA LEU A 32 -9.53 -13.66 3.61
C LEU A 32 -10.12 -14.20 2.31
N LEU A 33 -10.33 -13.33 1.32
CA LEU A 33 -10.71 -13.74 -0.03
C LEU A 33 -9.45 -14.02 -0.86
N SER A 34 -9.43 -15.20 -1.47
CA SER A 34 -8.33 -15.68 -2.31
C SER A 34 -8.85 -16.22 -3.64
N ARG A 35 -8.00 -16.24 -4.68
CA ARG A 35 -8.35 -16.82 -5.98
C ARG A 35 -8.13 -18.33 -6.00
N PRO A 36 -8.82 -19.09 -6.88
CA PRO A 36 -8.55 -20.50 -7.10
C PRO A 36 -7.06 -20.78 -7.34
N GLY A 37 -6.57 -21.90 -6.80
CA GLY A 37 -5.17 -22.30 -6.90
C GLY A 37 -4.20 -21.49 -6.05
N SER A 38 -4.68 -20.55 -5.22
CA SER A 38 -3.84 -19.89 -4.22
C SER A 38 -3.88 -20.65 -2.91
N SER A 39 -2.72 -20.75 -2.26
CA SER A 39 -2.60 -21.33 -0.92
C SER A 39 -1.93 -20.31 0.00
N PRO A 40 -2.69 -19.39 0.60
CA PRO A 40 -2.14 -18.41 1.53
C PRO A 40 -1.48 -19.14 2.69
N LYS A 41 -0.16 -18.96 2.83
CA LYS A 41 0.57 -19.50 3.98
C LYS A 41 0.27 -18.61 5.20
N THR A 42 0.42 -19.17 6.41
CA THR A 42 0.44 -18.38 7.66
C THR A 42 -0.80 -17.50 7.93
N VAL A 43 -1.99 -17.97 7.52
CA VAL A 43 -3.25 -17.32 7.92
C VAL A 43 -3.46 -17.52 9.43
N PRO A 44 -3.84 -16.48 10.20
CA PRO A 44 -4.11 -16.61 11.62
C PRO A 44 -5.18 -17.68 11.91
N PRO A 45 -5.03 -18.46 13.00
CA PRO A 45 -6.05 -19.42 13.41
C PRO A 45 -7.42 -18.77 13.56
N GLY A 46 -8.46 -19.44 13.06
CA GLY A 46 -9.84 -18.96 13.15
C GLY A 46 -10.26 -17.96 12.07
N VAL A 47 -9.35 -17.50 11.20
CA VAL A 47 -9.70 -16.66 10.05
C VAL A 47 -10.12 -17.54 8.87
N PRO A 48 -11.37 -17.44 8.37
CA PRO A 48 -11.79 -18.18 7.19
C PRO A 48 -11.07 -17.69 5.93
N VAL A 49 -10.56 -18.64 5.15
CA VAL A 49 -10.07 -18.38 3.80
C VAL A 49 -11.13 -18.84 2.82
N ILE A 50 -11.67 -17.92 2.03
CA ILE A 50 -12.74 -18.20 1.08
C ILE A 50 -12.18 -18.02 -0.32
N THR A 51 -12.29 -19.08 -1.12
CA THR A 51 -11.89 -19.06 -2.51
C THR A 51 -13.03 -18.50 -3.36
N VAL A 52 -12.74 -17.46 -4.15
CA VAL A 52 -13.71 -16.80 -5.04
C VAL A 52 -13.11 -16.58 -6.41
N ASP A 53 -13.92 -16.73 -7.47
CA ASP A 53 -13.53 -16.26 -8.79
C ASP A 53 -13.71 -14.74 -8.85
N PHE A 54 -12.60 -14.03 -9.05
CA PHE A 54 -12.59 -12.58 -9.13
C PHE A 54 -13.18 -12.01 -10.42
N GLN A 55 -13.78 -12.85 -11.26
CA GLN A 55 -14.60 -12.45 -12.40
C GLN A 55 -16.11 -12.51 -12.11
N ASP A 56 -16.53 -13.09 -10.97
CA ASP A 56 -17.94 -13.23 -10.61
C ASP A 56 -18.33 -12.32 -9.44
N ALA A 57 -18.78 -11.10 -9.78
CA ALA A 57 -19.24 -10.13 -8.80
C ALA A 57 -20.40 -10.65 -7.92
N ASN A 58 -21.29 -11.48 -8.47
CA ASN A 58 -22.44 -12.00 -7.73
C ASN A 58 -22.01 -13.05 -6.70
N ALA A 59 -21.09 -13.93 -7.06
CA ALA A 59 -20.54 -14.91 -6.12
C ALA A 59 -19.80 -14.21 -4.97
N ILE A 60 -18.97 -13.19 -5.29
CA ILE A 60 -18.28 -12.40 -4.27
C ILE A 60 -19.30 -11.69 -3.37
N ALA A 61 -20.31 -11.04 -3.94
CA ALA A 61 -21.34 -10.34 -3.17
C ALA A 61 -22.08 -11.28 -2.19
N LYS A 62 -22.42 -12.50 -2.62
CA LYS A 62 -23.03 -13.52 -1.74
C LYS A 62 -22.12 -13.87 -0.56
N VAL A 63 -20.82 -13.99 -0.78
CA VAL A 63 -19.85 -14.22 0.30
C VAL A 63 -19.80 -13.02 1.26
N LEU A 64 -19.73 -11.80 0.73
CA LEU A 64 -19.71 -10.59 1.55
C LEU A 64 -20.96 -10.47 2.43
N GLN A 65 -22.14 -10.78 1.88
CA GLN A 65 -23.42 -10.78 2.60
C GLN A 65 -23.49 -11.91 3.65
N ALA A 66 -23.10 -13.13 3.29
CA ALA A 66 -23.11 -14.27 4.21
C ALA A 66 -22.23 -14.04 5.46
N HIS A 67 -21.18 -13.23 5.33
CA HIS A 67 -20.28 -12.86 6.42
C HIS A 67 -20.56 -11.47 7.02
N ASN A 68 -21.67 -10.83 6.64
CA ASN A 68 -22.08 -9.50 7.11
C ASN A 68 -20.93 -8.47 7.04
N VAL A 69 -20.21 -8.45 5.92
CA VAL A 69 -19.00 -7.63 5.76
C VAL A 69 -19.38 -6.14 5.71
N ASP A 70 -18.78 -5.35 6.61
CA ASP A 70 -18.91 -3.89 6.60
C ASP A 70 -17.90 -3.26 5.63
N VAL A 71 -16.67 -3.77 5.61
CA VAL A 71 -15.54 -3.16 4.90
C VAL A 71 -14.83 -4.17 4.01
N VAL A 72 -14.63 -3.82 2.75
CA VAL A 72 -13.79 -4.58 1.82
C VAL A 72 -12.44 -3.89 1.68
N LEU A 73 -11.36 -4.61 2.00
CA LEU A 73 -9.99 -4.15 1.82
C LEU A 73 -9.34 -4.90 0.67
N SER A 74 -9.07 -4.20 -0.43
CA SER A 74 -8.33 -4.77 -1.55
C SER A 74 -6.83 -4.59 -1.32
N THR A 75 -6.08 -5.69 -1.23
CA THR A 75 -4.60 -5.66 -1.16
C THR A 75 -3.97 -6.38 -2.35
N VAL A 76 -4.73 -6.49 -3.44
CA VAL A 76 -4.28 -7.14 -4.67
C VAL A 76 -3.05 -6.43 -5.22
N ALA A 77 -2.10 -7.20 -5.76
CA ALA A 77 -0.92 -6.63 -6.38
C ALA A 77 -1.30 -5.73 -7.57
N THR A 78 -0.44 -4.78 -7.91
CA THR A 78 -0.64 -3.80 -9.00
C THR A 78 -1.06 -4.43 -10.34
N PHE A 79 -0.58 -5.64 -10.68
CA PHE A 79 -0.98 -6.35 -11.92
C PHE A 79 -2.40 -6.89 -11.91
N ALA A 80 -2.99 -7.02 -10.73
CA ALA A 80 -4.36 -7.46 -10.53
C ALA A 80 -5.29 -6.28 -10.21
N VAL A 81 -4.89 -5.03 -10.46
CA VAL A 81 -5.74 -3.85 -10.24
C VAL A 81 -7.08 -3.95 -10.97
N ALA A 82 -7.13 -4.60 -12.14
CA ALA A 82 -8.36 -4.83 -12.89
C ALA A 82 -9.43 -5.61 -12.10
N VAL A 83 -9.02 -6.50 -11.19
CA VAL A 83 -9.95 -7.23 -10.30
C VAL A 83 -10.79 -6.28 -9.43
N GLN A 84 -10.26 -5.10 -9.13
CA GLN A 84 -10.93 -4.16 -8.25
C GLN A 84 -12.24 -3.63 -8.82
N THR A 85 -12.41 -3.56 -10.14
CA THR A 85 -13.70 -3.20 -10.74
C THR A 85 -14.77 -4.24 -10.40
N THR A 86 -14.47 -5.53 -10.50
CA THR A 86 -15.39 -6.59 -10.08
C THR A 86 -15.65 -6.55 -8.57
N LEU A 87 -14.65 -6.19 -7.76
CA LEU A 87 -14.85 -5.99 -6.32
C LEU A 87 -15.76 -4.80 -6.03
N VAL A 88 -15.66 -3.70 -6.77
CA VAL A 88 -16.54 -2.52 -6.64
C VAL A 88 -17.99 -2.93 -6.93
N ASP A 89 -18.22 -3.68 -8.01
CA ASP A 89 -19.55 -4.18 -8.35
C ASP A 89 -20.09 -5.12 -7.27
N ALA A 90 -19.28 -6.06 -6.79
CA ALA A 90 -19.66 -6.98 -5.72
C ALA A 90 -19.98 -6.23 -4.41
N SER A 91 -19.17 -5.23 -4.07
CA SER A 91 -19.36 -4.35 -2.92
C SER A 91 -20.67 -3.56 -3.01
N LYS A 92 -21.02 -3.07 -4.21
CA LYS A 92 -22.30 -2.41 -4.46
C LYS A 92 -23.48 -3.34 -4.24
N ILE A 93 -23.42 -4.55 -4.80
CA ILE A 93 -24.47 -5.58 -4.67
C ILE A 93 -24.63 -5.99 -3.21
N ALA A 94 -23.52 -6.16 -2.49
CA ALA A 94 -23.51 -6.57 -1.10
C ALA A 94 -23.96 -5.47 -0.13
N GLY A 95 -23.93 -4.20 -0.54
CA GLY A 95 -24.28 -3.07 0.31
C GLY A 95 -23.25 -2.81 1.42
N ILE A 96 -21.96 -2.97 1.11
CA ILE A 96 -20.89 -2.71 2.07
C ILE A 96 -20.83 -1.22 2.42
N LYS A 97 -20.24 -0.90 3.58
CA LYS A 97 -20.22 0.47 4.13
C LYS A 97 -18.97 1.25 3.75
N LEU A 98 -17.83 0.58 3.55
CA LEU A 98 -16.58 1.22 3.18
C LEU A 98 -15.70 0.33 2.29
N PHE A 99 -15.11 0.90 1.25
CA PHE A 99 -14.11 0.23 0.43
C PHE A 99 -12.72 0.84 0.63
N VAL A 100 -11.73 0.00 0.93
CA VAL A 100 -10.31 0.40 0.99
C VAL A 100 -9.59 -0.21 -0.22
N PRO A 101 -9.35 0.57 -1.29
CA PRO A 101 -8.72 0.05 -2.49
C PRO A 101 -7.24 -0.27 -2.28
N SER A 102 -6.68 -1.07 -3.19
CA SER A 102 -5.25 -1.40 -3.23
C SER A 102 -4.46 -0.19 -3.67
N GLU A 103 -4.13 0.66 -2.71
CA GLU A 103 -3.30 1.85 -2.90
C GLU A 103 -1.91 1.62 -2.29
N TYR A 104 -1.83 1.38 -0.97
CA TYR A 104 -0.69 0.96 -0.13
C TYR A 104 0.70 1.27 -0.69
N GLY A 105 0.83 2.45 -1.26
CA GLY A 105 1.93 2.86 -2.10
C GLY A 105 1.71 4.31 -2.41
N LEU A 106 1.64 4.64 -3.69
CA LEU A 106 1.69 6.00 -4.22
C LEU A 106 0.37 6.72 -4.16
N PRO A 107 0.40 8.05 -3.95
CA PRO A 107 -0.68 8.91 -4.41
C PRO A 107 -0.99 8.62 -5.88
N THR A 108 -2.21 8.18 -6.17
CA THR A 108 -2.67 7.91 -7.52
C THR A 108 -3.50 9.06 -8.10
N GLU A 109 -3.81 10.08 -7.31
CA GLU A 109 -4.42 11.31 -7.80
C GLU A 109 -3.62 11.94 -8.94
N GLY A 110 -4.32 12.43 -9.96
CA GLY A 110 -3.69 13.10 -11.11
C GLY A 110 -3.11 12.15 -12.17
N HIS A 111 -2.95 10.85 -11.87
CA HIS A 111 -2.52 9.88 -12.87
C HIS A 111 -3.66 9.48 -13.80
N SER A 112 -3.39 9.44 -15.11
CA SER A 112 -4.34 9.03 -16.16
C SER A 112 -3.92 7.78 -16.92
N GLU A 113 -2.68 7.33 -16.79
CA GLU A 113 -2.11 6.24 -17.57
C GLU A 113 -1.46 5.15 -16.69
N GLY A 114 -1.29 3.98 -17.30
CA GLY A 114 -0.64 2.84 -16.66
C GLY A 114 -1.34 2.34 -15.40
N PRO A 115 -0.65 1.56 -14.56
CA PRO A 115 -1.26 0.98 -13.36
C PRO A 115 -1.76 1.99 -12.34
N LEU A 116 -1.14 3.18 -12.24
CA LEU A 116 -1.59 4.24 -11.33
C LEU A 116 -2.85 4.93 -11.84
N GLY A 117 -2.96 5.17 -13.16
CA GLY A 117 -4.20 5.63 -13.77
C GLY A 117 -5.36 4.66 -13.55
N HIS A 118 -5.12 3.36 -13.68
CA HIS A 118 -6.14 2.35 -13.35
C HIS A 118 -6.57 2.39 -11.88
N LYS A 119 -5.63 2.57 -10.93
CA LYS A 119 -5.97 2.75 -9.51
C LYS A 119 -6.78 4.03 -9.26
N ALA A 120 -6.39 5.14 -9.89
CA ALA A 120 -7.14 6.40 -9.83
C ALA A 120 -8.57 6.24 -10.36
N GLU A 121 -8.75 5.42 -11.40
CA GLU A 121 -10.07 5.11 -11.96
C GLU A 121 -10.94 4.32 -10.99
N ILE A 122 -10.38 3.39 -10.20
CA ILE A 122 -11.13 2.69 -9.14
C ILE A 122 -11.74 3.68 -8.14
N ALA A 123 -11.01 4.72 -7.74
CA ALA A 123 -11.54 5.76 -6.85
C ALA A 123 -12.75 6.49 -7.48
N LYS A 124 -12.74 6.73 -8.79
CA LYS A 124 -13.89 7.30 -9.51
C LYS A 124 -15.05 6.32 -9.58
N GLN A 125 -14.80 5.04 -9.85
CA GLN A 125 -15.82 3.99 -9.87
C GLN A 125 -16.53 3.87 -8.52
N LEU A 126 -15.78 3.88 -7.41
CA LEU A 126 -16.34 3.86 -6.05
C LEU A 126 -17.27 5.06 -5.81
N LYS A 127 -16.82 6.26 -6.20
CA LYS A 127 -17.63 7.48 -6.11
C LYS A 127 -18.91 7.39 -6.95
N SER A 128 -18.82 6.94 -8.21
CA SER A 128 -19.98 6.74 -9.09
C SER A 128 -20.93 5.65 -8.58
N ALA A 129 -20.43 4.67 -7.83
CA ALA A 129 -21.22 3.64 -7.19
C ALA A 129 -21.86 4.08 -5.86
N ASN A 130 -21.57 5.30 -5.38
CA ASN A 130 -21.93 5.79 -4.04
C ASN A 130 -21.44 4.86 -2.92
N ILE A 131 -20.23 4.32 -3.07
CA ILE A 131 -19.56 3.51 -2.05
C ILE A 131 -18.50 4.40 -1.41
N PRO A 132 -18.64 4.74 -0.11
CA PRO A 132 -17.60 5.48 0.60
C PRO A 132 -16.26 4.75 0.53
N SER A 133 -15.17 5.49 0.36
CA SER A 133 -13.85 4.88 0.22
C SER A 133 -12.77 5.53 1.07
N THR A 134 -11.78 4.75 1.53
CA THR A 134 -10.59 5.30 2.19
C THR A 134 -9.35 4.88 1.44
N ARG A 135 -8.58 5.82 0.92
CA ARG A 135 -7.31 5.55 0.23
C ARG A 135 -6.16 5.73 1.22
N ILE A 136 -5.25 4.76 1.26
CA ILE A 136 -4.13 4.76 2.21
C ILE A 136 -2.82 4.71 1.44
N TYR A 137 -2.00 5.73 1.61
CA TYR A 137 -0.68 5.86 1.00
C TYR A 137 0.40 5.71 2.03
N VAL A 138 1.41 4.94 1.66
CA VAL A 138 2.51 4.55 2.55
C VAL A 138 3.87 4.75 1.86
N ARG A 139 3.87 5.28 0.61
CA ARG A 139 5.08 5.56 -0.17
C ARG A 139 4.90 6.54 -1.35
N CYS A 140 6.02 6.93 -1.96
CA CYS A 140 6.28 7.72 -3.18
C CYS A 140 6.99 6.91 -4.30
N THR A 141 7.06 7.34 -5.58
CA THR A 141 7.27 6.40 -6.72
C THR A 141 6.77 6.72 -8.14
N ASP A 142 7.01 7.87 -8.80
CA ASP A 142 6.76 7.98 -10.27
C ASP A 142 7.99 8.31 -11.13
N HIS A 143 8.08 7.64 -12.30
CA HIS A 143 8.68 8.18 -13.53
C HIS A 143 7.95 7.58 -14.73
N THR A 144 7.34 8.43 -15.55
CA THR A 144 6.87 8.09 -16.90
C THR A 144 7.83 8.69 -17.92
N HIS A 145 8.71 7.88 -18.53
CA HIS A 145 9.32 8.19 -19.82
C HIS A 145 9.55 6.90 -20.65
N HIS A 146 9.00 6.90 -21.87
CA HIS A 146 9.34 6.09 -23.05
C HIS A 146 9.02 4.57 -23.02
N GLY A 147 7.73 4.24 -23.17
CA GLY A 147 7.29 3.37 -24.27
C GLY A 147 7.77 1.91 -24.35
N LEU A 148 8.28 1.27 -23.28
CA LEU A 148 8.61 -0.16 -23.31
C LEU A 148 8.03 -0.92 -22.11
N LEU A 149 7.27 -1.98 -22.43
CA LEU A 149 6.54 -2.86 -21.52
C LEU A 149 7.49 -3.77 -20.74
N ILE A 150 8.06 -3.32 -19.62
CA ILE A 150 8.65 -4.23 -18.62
C ILE A 150 8.21 -3.79 -17.22
N PHE A 151 7.11 -4.38 -16.78
CA PHE A 151 6.42 -4.03 -15.55
C PHE A 151 6.85 -4.98 -14.43
N ARG A 152 7.37 -4.47 -13.30
CA ARG A 152 7.10 -5.10 -12.00
C ARG A 152 7.39 -4.25 -10.72
N GLN A 153 6.28 -3.77 -10.14
CA GLN A 153 5.93 -3.58 -8.71
C GLN A 153 6.27 -2.25 -8.02
N THR A 154 5.36 -1.80 -7.16
CA THR A 154 5.33 -0.53 -6.41
C THR A 154 6.14 -0.66 -5.12
N GLY A 155 7.02 0.29 -4.86
CA GLY A 155 8.24 0.10 -4.07
C GLY A 155 8.19 0.19 -2.54
N ILE A 156 9.27 0.78 -2.02
CA ILE A 156 9.87 0.67 -0.68
C ILE A 156 8.92 0.72 0.54
N PHE A 157 8.39 -0.43 0.92
CA PHE A 157 8.22 -0.74 2.34
C PHE A 157 9.59 -0.82 3.00
N THR A 158 9.70 -0.47 4.28
CA THR A 158 10.97 -0.64 5.00
C THR A 158 11.53 -2.06 4.81
N ASP A 159 10.66 -3.07 4.78
CA ASP A 159 10.95 -4.49 4.57
C ASP A 159 11.71 -4.81 3.27
N VAL A 160 11.62 -4.00 2.21
CA VAL A 160 12.26 -4.29 0.91
C VAL A 160 13.62 -3.59 0.72
N LEU A 161 14.12 -2.88 1.74
CA LEU A 161 15.44 -2.23 1.71
C LEU A 161 16.59 -3.17 1.34
N PRO A 162 16.62 -4.45 1.79
CA PRO A 162 17.66 -5.39 1.38
C PRO A 162 17.71 -5.63 -0.13
N TRP A 163 16.53 -5.71 -0.77
CA TRP A 163 16.45 -5.82 -2.23
C TRP A 163 16.88 -4.52 -2.90
N LEU A 164 16.41 -3.35 -2.42
CA LEU A 164 16.74 -2.05 -3.01
C LEU A 164 18.24 -1.78 -3.02
N LEU A 165 18.90 -2.04 -1.89
CA LEU A 165 20.34 -1.81 -1.69
C LEU A 165 21.21 -3.00 -2.14
N ASN A 166 20.58 -4.07 -2.65
CA ASN A 166 21.25 -5.29 -3.09
C ASN A 166 22.18 -5.87 -2.01
N ILE A 167 21.67 -6.01 -0.77
CA ILE A 167 22.45 -6.51 0.37
C ILE A 167 22.96 -7.92 0.07
N GLY A 168 24.27 -8.14 0.29
CA GLY A 168 24.97 -9.38 -0.07
C GLY A 168 25.58 -9.37 -1.48
N GLY A 169 25.27 -8.36 -2.29
CA GLY A 169 25.92 -8.07 -3.56
C GLY A 169 26.59 -6.69 -3.57
N LYS A 170 26.77 -6.14 -4.78
CA LYS A 170 27.26 -4.77 -4.98
C LYS A 170 26.11 -3.79 -4.74
N THR A 171 26.24 -2.92 -3.75
CA THR A 171 25.29 -1.83 -3.51
C THR A 171 25.58 -0.68 -4.48
N GLN A 172 24.59 -0.35 -5.30
CA GLN A 172 24.67 0.72 -6.28
C GLN A 172 23.59 1.76 -5.99
N LEU A 173 23.94 3.04 -6.07
CA LEU A 173 23.00 4.15 -5.94
C LEU A 173 23.04 5.01 -7.21
N VAL A 174 21.86 5.46 -7.63
CA VAL A 174 21.71 6.43 -8.73
C VAL A 174 21.49 7.81 -8.13
N GLY A 175 22.22 8.82 -8.64
CA GLY A 175 22.24 10.18 -8.11
C GLY A 175 23.19 10.34 -6.92
N GLN A 176 22.91 11.29 -6.04
CA GLN A 176 23.77 11.63 -4.89
C GLN A 176 23.37 10.89 -3.60
N GLY A 177 22.13 10.40 -3.53
CA GLY A 177 21.62 9.63 -2.38
C GLY A 177 21.31 10.48 -1.16
N GLU A 178 21.26 11.81 -1.30
CA GLU A 178 21.08 12.79 -0.22
C GLU A 178 19.63 13.28 -0.07
N ARG A 179 18.73 12.92 -1.00
CA ARG A 179 17.33 13.32 -0.90
C ARG A 179 16.58 12.43 0.07
N LYS A 180 15.81 13.07 0.95
CA LYS A 180 14.96 12.37 1.92
C LYS A 180 13.72 11.80 1.24
N PHE A 181 13.36 10.60 1.62
CA PHE A 181 12.14 9.94 1.20
C PHE A 181 11.46 9.24 2.38
N SER A 182 10.18 8.94 2.21
CA SER A 182 9.34 8.32 3.24
C SER A 182 9.44 6.79 3.17
N LEU A 183 9.60 6.19 4.34
CA LEU A 183 9.51 4.75 4.59
C LEU A 183 8.37 4.47 5.55
N THR A 184 7.74 3.30 5.43
CA THR A 184 6.81 2.79 6.45
C THR A 184 6.91 1.28 6.49
N ALA A 185 7.00 0.72 7.70
CA ALA A 185 7.12 -0.71 7.93
C ALA A 185 5.77 -1.41 7.70
N VAL A 186 5.78 -2.61 7.12
CA VAL A 186 4.55 -3.39 6.92
C VAL A 186 3.76 -3.61 8.22
N PRO A 187 4.39 -3.91 9.37
CA PRO A 187 3.68 -4.01 10.65
C PRO A 187 2.95 -2.72 11.05
N ASP A 188 3.54 -1.55 10.81
CA ASP A 188 2.89 -0.27 11.09
C ASP A 188 1.71 -0.01 10.16
N ILE A 189 1.85 -0.34 8.87
CA ILE A 189 0.75 -0.22 7.90
C ILE A 189 -0.42 -1.09 8.34
N ALA A 190 -0.15 -2.36 8.65
CA ALA A 190 -1.17 -3.31 9.10
C ALA A 190 -1.83 -2.88 10.41
N GLY A 191 -1.01 -2.46 11.38
CA GLY A 191 -1.46 -1.96 12.67
C GLY A 191 -2.32 -0.70 12.53
N PHE A 192 -1.91 0.23 11.68
CA PHE A 192 -2.62 1.49 11.45
C PHE A 192 -3.97 1.23 10.81
N VAL A 193 -4.01 0.44 9.72
CA VAL A 193 -5.25 0.06 9.03
C VAL A 193 -6.21 -0.60 10.01
N ALA A 194 -5.74 -1.58 10.79
CA ALA A 194 -6.56 -2.23 11.78
C ALA A 194 -7.00 -1.27 12.89
N HIS A 195 -6.15 -0.35 13.33
CA HIS A 195 -6.48 0.67 14.33
C HIS A 195 -7.62 1.55 13.81
N VAL A 196 -7.40 2.31 12.75
CA VAL A 196 -8.35 3.34 12.30
C VAL A 196 -9.70 2.73 11.94
N LEU A 197 -9.72 1.58 11.27
CA LEU A 197 -10.98 0.91 10.90
C LEU A 197 -11.77 0.38 12.11
N THR A 198 -11.12 0.10 13.23
CA THR A 198 -11.77 -0.47 14.44
C THR A 198 -11.92 0.52 15.58
N THR A 199 -11.40 1.75 15.46
CA THR A 199 -11.50 2.78 16.51
C THR A 199 -12.14 4.09 16.04
N SER A 200 -11.89 4.52 14.80
CA SER A 200 -12.38 5.79 14.27
C SER A 200 -13.87 5.75 13.90
N PRO A 201 -14.58 6.89 13.99
CA PRO A 201 -15.92 7.02 13.44
C PRO A 201 -15.91 6.98 11.91
N ALA A 202 -17.02 6.56 11.29
CA ALA A 202 -17.14 6.44 9.83
C ALA A 202 -16.79 7.77 9.12
N SER A 203 -17.27 8.89 9.65
CA SER A 203 -17.05 10.24 9.10
C SER A 203 -15.58 10.67 9.03
N GLU A 204 -14.68 10.03 9.79
CA GLU A 204 -13.24 10.28 9.72
C GLU A 204 -12.52 9.42 8.67
N LEU A 205 -13.25 8.50 8.02
CA LEU A 205 -12.71 7.52 7.07
C LEU A 205 -13.37 7.63 5.69
N GLU A 206 -14.67 7.91 5.63
CA GLU A 206 -15.44 8.03 4.40
C GLU A 206 -14.88 9.13 3.48
N ASP A 207 -14.49 8.73 2.27
CA ASP A 207 -13.91 9.55 1.22
C ASP A 207 -12.64 10.31 1.64
N ARG A 208 -11.84 9.67 2.49
CA ARG A 208 -10.57 10.21 3.00
C ARG A 208 -9.36 9.59 2.31
N VAL A 209 -8.32 10.43 2.21
CA VAL A 209 -6.98 10.02 1.81
C VAL A 209 -6.08 10.12 3.04
N LEU A 210 -5.49 9.00 3.44
CA LEU A 210 -4.63 8.89 4.60
C LEU A 210 -3.19 8.64 4.14
N ARG A 211 -2.29 9.55 4.49
CA ARG A 211 -0.86 9.47 4.13
C ARG A 211 -0.04 9.12 5.36
N LEU A 212 0.66 7.99 5.30
CA LEU A 212 1.50 7.50 6.39
C LEU A 212 2.97 7.81 6.11
N GLU A 213 3.72 8.06 7.17
CA GLU A 213 5.17 8.17 7.13
C GLU A 213 5.71 7.61 8.45
N GLY A 214 6.46 6.51 8.40
CA GLY A 214 7.09 5.94 9.58
C GLY A 214 8.45 6.57 9.85
N GLU A 215 9.29 6.64 8.82
CA GLU A 215 10.61 7.25 8.90
C GLU A 215 10.89 8.08 7.64
N ARG A 216 11.62 9.19 7.82
CA ARG A 216 12.06 10.04 6.73
C ARG A 216 13.57 10.16 6.68
N ILE A 217 14.16 9.55 5.66
CA ILE A 217 15.59 9.22 5.62
C ILE A 217 16.14 9.28 4.18
N THR A 218 17.44 9.36 4.02
CA THR A 218 18.15 9.35 2.73
C THR A 218 18.69 7.96 2.36
N LEU A 219 18.98 7.73 1.08
CA LEU A 219 19.62 6.47 0.64
C LEU A 219 21.01 6.27 1.27
N ASN A 220 21.76 7.36 1.45
CA ASN A 220 23.08 7.33 2.10
C ASN A 220 22.98 6.97 3.59
N GLU A 221 22.04 7.55 4.32
CA GLU A 221 21.81 7.21 5.73
C GLU A 221 21.41 5.73 5.86
N ILE A 222 20.51 5.22 5.02
CA ILE A 222 20.13 3.79 5.07
C ILE A 222 21.35 2.91 4.75
N ALA A 223 22.12 3.21 3.69
CA ALA A 223 23.31 2.45 3.36
C ALA A 223 24.31 2.41 4.52
N ALA A 224 24.48 3.53 5.24
CA ALA A 224 25.30 3.60 6.43
C ALA A 224 24.76 2.73 7.57
N GLN A 225 23.44 2.66 7.78
CA GLN A 225 22.82 1.78 8.79
C GLN A 225 23.16 0.29 8.53
N PHE A 226 23.23 -0.11 7.26
CA PHE A 226 23.63 -1.46 6.85
C PHE A 226 25.15 -1.66 6.73
N ASN A 227 25.97 -0.68 7.11
CA ASN A 227 27.43 -0.69 6.95
C ASN A 227 27.88 -0.91 5.49
N LEU A 228 27.11 -0.42 4.53
CA LEU A 228 27.40 -0.54 3.10
C LEU A 228 28.25 0.64 2.60
N LYS A 229 29.03 0.38 1.55
CA LYS A 229 29.74 1.42 0.80
C LYS A 229 29.19 1.45 -0.63
N PRO A 230 28.22 2.33 -0.91
CA PRO A 230 27.62 2.40 -2.24
C PRO A 230 28.62 2.78 -3.31
N GLU A 231 28.48 2.15 -4.48
CA GLU A 231 29.00 2.69 -5.73
C GLU A 231 27.95 3.59 -6.37
N TYR A 232 28.31 4.82 -6.70
CA TYR A 232 27.43 5.73 -7.42
C TYR A 232 27.53 5.44 -8.91
N VAL A 233 26.39 5.18 -9.55
CA VAL A 233 26.29 4.81 -10.96
C VAL A 233 25.27 5.66 -11.67
N GLU A 234 25.46 5.86 -12.98
CA GLU A 234 24.47 6.54 -13.81
C GLU A 234 23.26 5.64 -14.09
N THR A 235 23.47 4.34 -14.27
CA THR A 235 22.43 3.36 -14.57
C THR A 235 22.66 2.06 -13.80
N ILE A 236 21.58 1.34 -13.49
CA ILE A 236 21.64 0.00 -12.88
C ILE A 236 21.29 -1.03 -13.95
N THR A 237 22.28 -1.79 -14.40
CA THR A 237 22.12 -2.80 -15.47
C THR A 237 21.95 -4.22 -14.93
N ASP A 238 22.42 -4.48 -13.71
CA ASP A 238 22.51 -5.83 -13.15
C ASP A 238 21.56 -6.03 -11.96
N GLY A 239 21.10 -7.27 -11.80
CA GLY A 239 20.27 -7.69 -10.66
C GLY A 239 18.76 -7.72 -10.96
N GLU A 240 18.02 -8.34 -10.04
CA GLU A 240 16.59 -8.51 -10.18
C GLU A 240 15.88 -7.15 -10.17
N HIS A 241 15.11 -6.87 -11.23
CA HIS A 241 14.36 -5.62 -11.39
C HIS A 241 15.23 -4.34 -11.37
N ALA A 242 16.44 -4.41 -11.94
CA ALA A 242 17.41 -3.31 -12.01
C ALA A 242 16.82 -1.97 -12.48
N GLN A 243 16.11 -1.96 -13.61
CA GLN A 243 15.43 -0.77 -14.15
C GLN A 243 14.43 -0.15 -13.16
N PHE A 244 13.76 -0.98 -12.36
CA PHE A 244 12.81 -0.49 -11.37
C PHE A 244 13.52 0.11 -10.16
N LYS A 245 14.62 -0.48 -9.68
CA LYS A 245 15.47 0.12 -8.64
C LYS A 245 16.01 1.47 -9.09
N GLU A 246 16.49 1.56 -10.32
CA GLU A 246 16.97 2.81 -10.90
C GLU A 246 15.86 3.87 -10.93
N ALA A 247 14.69 3.55 -11.50
CA ALA A 247 13.57 4.47 -11.57
C ALA A 247 13.21 4.99 -10.17
N LEU A 248 13.11 4.09 -9.20
CA LEU A 248 12.83 4.40 -7.81
C LEU A 248 13.84 5.38 -7.20
N MET A 249 15.15 5.11 -7.35
CA MET A 249 16.20 6.00 -6.85
C MET A 249 16.12 7.37 -7.53
N ARG A 250 15.89 7.43 -8.85
CA ARG A 250 15.72 8.71 -9.56
C ARG A 250 14.56 9.54 -9.00
N VAL A 251 13.42 8.92 -8.66
CA VAL A 251 12.27 9.66 -8.08
C VAL A 251 12.65 10.31 -6.75
N ILE A 252 13.39 9.56 -5.93
CA ILE A 252 13.89 10.04 -4.64
C ILE A 252 14.81 11.25 -4.89
N GLU A 253 15.73 11.14 -5.83
CA GLU A 253 16.69 12.20 -6.18
C GLU A 253 16.04 13.46 -6.77
N GLU A 254 14.89 13.31 -7.42
CA GLU A 254 14.05 14.44 -7.86
C GLU A 254 13.28 15.11 -6.72
N GLY A 255 13.39 14.62 -5.48
CA GLY A 255 12.68 15.14 -4.32
C GLY A 255 11.22 14.69 -4.24
N LYS A 256 10.80 13.80 -5.12
CA LYS A 256 9.43 13.26 -5.20
C LYS A 256 9.25 12.03 -4.31
N GLY A 257 10.21 11.77 -3.44
CA GLY A 257 10.29 10.65 -2.50
C GLY A 257 9.33 10.73 -1.30
N SER A 258 8.30 11.56 -1.32
CA SER A 258 7.44 11.80 -0.15
C SER A 258 6.07 11.14 -0.28
N THR A 259 5.52 10.57 0.80
CA THR A 259 4.09 10.18 0.81
C THR A 259 3.15 11.39 0.72
N GLY A 260 3.65 12.59 1.04
CA GLY A 260 2.98 13.86 0.87
C GLY A 260 3.12 14.47 -0.53
N TRP A 261 3.89 13.87 -1.45
CA TRP A 261 4.07 14.44 -2.78
C TRP A 261 2.76 14.40 -3.57
N ASP A 262 2.32 15.55 -4.07
CA ASP A 262 1.15 15.68 -4.93
C ASP A 262 1.61 15.96 -6.36
N VAL A 263 1.40 14.99 -7.25
CA VAL A 263 1.79 15.06 -8.66
C VAL A 263 1.08 16.22 -9.37
N SER A 264 -0.17 16.52 -9.02
CA SER A 264 -0.94 17.60 -9.65
C SER A 264 -0.44 18.98 -9.26
N ARG A 265 0.10 19.12 -8.03
CA ARG A 265 0.68 20.37 -7.52
C ARG A 265 2.17 20.48 -7.81
N ASN A 266 2.82 19.38 -8.18
CA ASN A 266 4.27 19.25 -8.31
C ASN A 266 4.99 19.77 -7.04
N ALA A 267 4.43 19.44 -5.87
CA ALA A 267 4.89 19.91 -4.56
C ALA A 267 4.40 18.96 -3.46
N GLU A 268 4.98 19.08 -2.26
CA GLU A 268 4.44 18.42 -1.08
C GLU A 268 3.14 19.08 -0.60
N GLY A 269 2.19 18.25 -0.19
CA GLY A 269 1.00 18.68 0.52
C GLY A 269 1.30 19.21 1.92
N THR A 270 0.31 19.90 2.49
CA THR A 270 0.35 20.44 3.85
C THR A 270 -0.85 19.93 4.66
N GLY A 271 -0.79 20.06 5.99
CA GLY A 271 -1.88 19.60 6.86
C GLY A 271 -2.14 18.10 6.70
N SER A 272 -3.38 17.71 6.40
CA SER A 272 -3.73 16.30 6.16
C SER A 272 -3.14 15.71 4.87
N ASP A 273 -2.71 16.56 3.93
CA ASP A 273 -2.05 16.13 2.70
C ASP A 273 -0.53 16.01 2.85
N ALA A 274 0.03 16.44 3.98
CA ALA A 274 1.46 16.29 4.25
C ALA A 274 1.85 14.82 4.40
N ALA A 275 3.15 14.54 4.25
CA ALA A 275 3.70 13.23 4.60
C ALA A 275 3.41 12.92 6.07
N GLY A 276 2.89 11.73 6.35
CA GLY A 276 2.46 11.35 7.70
C GLY A 276 1.23 12.11 8.22
N GLY A 277 0.51 12.88 7.40
CA GLY A 277 -0.71 13.58 7.83
C GLY A 277 -1.80 12.66 8.39
N GLY A 278 -1.79 11.38 8.00
CA GLY A 278 -2.65 10.34 8.55
C GLY A 278 -2.20 9.80 9.91
N ASN A 279 -0.93 9.96 10.30
CA ASN A 279 -0.38 9.41 11.54
C ASN A 279 -1.12 9.91 12.79
N ALA A 280 -1.68 11.12 12.74
CA ALA A 280 -2.46 11.71 13.83
C ALA A 280 -3.70 10.89 14.22
N LEU A 281 -4.20 10.01 13.34
CA LEU A 281 -5.30 9.09 13.64
C LEU A 281 -4.89 7.91 14.52
N TRP A 282 -3.60 7.75 14.83
CA TRP A 282 -3.11 6.75 15.79
C TRP A 282 -2.19 7.42 16.82
N PRO A 283 -2.76 8.21 17.75
CA PRO A 283 -1.97 9.00 18.69
C PRO A 283 -1.15 8.11 19.62
N GLY A 284 0.11 8.50 19.84
CA GLY A 284 1.04 7.78 20.70
C GLY A 284 1.66 6.51 20.08
N HIS A 285 1.35 6.19 18.83
CA HIS A 285 2.03 5.09 18.13
C HIS A 285 3.49 5.44 17.84
N CYS A 286 4.39 4.51 18.15
CA CYS A 286 5.81 4.62 17.80
C CYS A 286 6.03 3.89 16.48
N TRP A 287 6.32 4.65 15.43
CA TRP A 287 6.58 4.12 14.09
C TRP A 287 7.97 3.50 14.01
N LEU A 288 8.06 2.33 13.39
CA LEU A 288 9.30 1.57 13.26
C LEU A 288 10.23 2.22 12.26
N THR A 289 11.47 2.41 12.69
CA THR A 289 12.60 2.84 11.85
C THR A 289 13.15 1.67 11.02
N ALA A 290 13.93 1.99 9.98
CA ALA A 290 14.67 1.02 9.20
C ALA A 290 15.60 0.14 10.05
N LYS A 291 16.23 0.72 11.08
CA LYS A 291 17.07 -0.04 12.02
C LYS A 291 16.27 -1.08 12.79
N GLU A 292 15.10 -0.71 13.32
CA GLU A 292 14.28 -1.62 14.12
C GLU A 292 13.71 -2.76 13.27
N VAL A 293 13.24 -2.47 12.05
CA VAL A 293 12.73 -3.48 11.13
C VAL A 293 13.81 -4.50 10.74
N HIS A 294 15.02 -4.03 10.45
CA HIS A 294 16.13 -4.88 9.98
C HIS A 294 17.06 -5.37 11.09
N LYS A 295 16.78 -5.01 12.35
CA LYS A 295 17.55 -5.39 13.54
C LYS A 295 19.03 -5.02 13.44
N LEU A 296 19.29 -3.79 13.00
CA LEU A 296 20.63 -3.21 12.80
C LEU A 296 21.18 -2.51 14.05
#